data_AF-A0A6S6UE51-F1
#
_entry.id   AF-A0A6S6UE51-F1
#
_cell.length_a   1.000
_cell.length_b   1.000
_cell.length_c   1.000
_cell.angle_alpha   90.00
_cell.angle_beta   90.00
_cell.angle_gamma   90.00
#
_symmetry.space_group_name_H-M   'P 1'
#
loop_
_entity.id
_entity.type
_entity.pdbx_description
1 polymer ?
#
loop_
_entity_poly.entity_id
_entity_poly.type
_entity_poly.pdbx_seq_one_letter_code
_entity_poly.pdbx_strand_id
1 'polypeptide(L)'
;GIKTVSDGTRTSLAVTEMRAEKPEVVIYRNHAADLALKPSDIDAAYLAEARVLQVSGTALCMSPSREAALLAMEYAKRNGTAVVLDMDYRAYSWESQEASAIYYGLAARMSDVIIGNREEFEVLKYLDEAGETDEQMVQRFLDGGTQVVIIKDGENGSVTYHRDGHFTQGIFPVTAKKPFGAGDAFAGNLLVGLLRGYSLEDSVAMGSAAAAINVSRTSCSEAMPTHDELFGFMAEHDFQPQPATSSSIGEGVSGAVIC
;
A
#
# COMPACT_ATOMS: atom_id res chain seq x y z
N GLY A 1 -4.45 20.04 -2.22
CA GLY A 1 -3.57 20.18 -3.42
C GLY A 1 -2.10 20.29 -3.02
N ILE A 2 -1.17 20.36 -4.00
CA ILE A 2 0.28 20.47 -3.75
C ILE A 2 0.64 21.89 -3.27
N LYS A 3 1.50 21.99 -2.25
CA LYS A 3 1.99 23.26 -1.69
C LYS A 3 3.51 23.32 -1.71
N THR A 4 4.06 24.44 -2.15
CA THR A 4 5.49 24.72 -2.06
C THR A 4 5.79 25.42 -0.74
N VAL A 5 6.78 24.94 0.00
CA VAL A 5 7.28 25.58 1.23
C VAL A 5 8.54 26.38 0.92
N SER A 6 8.67 27.57 1.51
CA SER A 6 9.79 28.50 1.31
C SER A 6 10.64 28.73 2.56
N ASP A 7 10.47 27.89 3.58
CA ASP A 7 11.10 27.99 4.90
C ASP A 7 12.49 27.34 4.99
N GLY A 8 13.04 26.92 3.85
CA GLY A 8 14.36 26.29 3.76
C GLY A 8 14.34 24.76 3.84
N THR A 9 13.17 24.14 4.09
CA THR A 9 13.01 22.68 4.04
C THR A 9 13.41 22.13 2.66
N ARG A 10 13.98 20.93 2.63
CA ARG A 10 14.51 20.29 1.41
C ARG A 10 13.65 19.11 1.00
N THR A 11 13.52 18.89 -0.30
CA THR A 11 12.89 17.67 -0.83
C THR A 11 13.78 16.48 -0.48
N SER A 12 13.17 15.35 -0.13
CA SER A 12 13.91 14.12 0.12
C SER A 12 14.65 13.67 -1.16
N LEU A 13 15.82 13.06 -0.98
CA LEU A 13 16.65 12.56 -2.08
C LEU A 13 17.00 11.10 -1.83
N ALA A 14 16.64 10.23 -2.77
CA ALA A 14 17.11 8.85 -2.79
C ALA A 14 18.23 8.71 -3.82
N VAL A 15 19.39 8.23 -3.39
CA VAL A 15 20.51 7.85 -4.25
C VAL A 15 20.56 6.34 -4.31
N THR A 16 20.35 5.79 -5.50
CA THR A 16 20.27 4.34 -5.73
C THR A 16 21.53 3.86 -6.44
N GLU A 17 22.22 2.88 -5.87
CA GLU A 17 23.33 2.20 -6.52
C GLU A 17 22.86 0.85 -7.05
N MET A 18 22.89 0.71 -8.39
CA MET A 18 22.46 -0.51 -9.08
C MET A 18 23.64 -1.46 -9.24
N ARG A 19 23.83 -2.36 -8.26
CA ARG A 19 24.79 -3.49 -8.35
C ARG A 19 24.06 -4.75 -8.80
N ALA A 20 24.75 -5.64 -9.51
CA ALA A 20 24.20 -6.93 -9.97
C ALA A 20 23.74 -7.82 -8.81
N GLU A 21 24.42 -7.73 -7.67
CA GLU A 21 24.07 -8.37 -6.42
C GLU A 21 24.02 -7.28 -5.33
N LYS A 22 22.92 -7.20 -4.57
CA LYS A 22 22.68 -6.22 -3.50
C LYS A 22 22.69 -4.76 -3.97
N PRO A 23 21.64 -4.29 -4.65
CA PRO A 23 21.48 -2.86 -4.89
C PRO A 23 21.26 -2.13 -3.56
N GLU A 24 21.84 -0.95 -3.43
CA GLU A 24 21.80 -0.14 -2.22
C GLU A 24 21.03 1.15 -2.47
N VAL A 25 20.31 1.64 -1.47
CA VAL A 25 19.60 2.92 -1.53
C VAL A 25 19.94 3.72 -0.29
N VAL A 26 20.48 4.91 -0.51
CA VAL A 26 20.74 5.90 0.54
C VAL A 26 19.71 7.02 0.42
N ILE A 27 18.93 7.24 1.47
CA ILE A 27 17.88 8.27 1.47
C ILE A 27 18.26 9.42 2.41
N TYR A 28 18.34 10.62 1.85
CA TYR A 28 18.43 11.87 2.59
C TYR A 28 17.01 12.37 2.86
N ARG A 29 16.46 12.01 4.02
CA ARG A 29 15.08 12.34 4.39
C ARG A 29 14.92 13.04 5.75
N ASN A 30 16.02 13.26 6.48
CA ASN A 30 15.96 13.91 7.78
C ASN A 30 15.37 15.32 7.65
N HIS A 31 14.21 15.55 8.29
CA HIS A 31 13.43 16.79 8.21
C HIS A 31 13.14 17.23 6.76
N ALA A 32 12.90 16.28 5.86
CA ALA A 32 12.51 16.57 4.49
C ALA A 32 11.09 17.16 4.40
N ALA A 33 10.79 17.80 3.25
CA ALA A 33 9.55 18.53 3.03
C ALA A 33 8.30 17.65 3.15
N ASP A 34 8.39 16.37 2.80
CA ASP A 34 7.30 15.40 2.97
C ASP A 34 6.98 15.11 4.46
N LEU A 35 7.93 15.30 5.37
CA LEU A 35 7.72 15.18 6.83
C LEU A 35 7.23 16.50 7.47
N ALA A 36 7.19 17.60 6.72
CA ALA A 36 6.78 18.91 7.22
C ALA A 36 5.29 19.20 7.07
N LEU A 37 4.50 18.28 6.47
CA LEU A 37 3.05 18.39 6.33
C LEU A 37 2.39 18.50 7.71
N LYS A 38 1.51 19.49 7.91
CA LYS A 38 0.85 19.72 9.20
C LYS A 38 -0.62 19.37 9.15
N PRO A 39 -1.25 19.09 10.31
CA PRO A 39 -2.71 18.95 10.39
C PRO A 39 -3.47 20.13 9.78
N SER A 40 -2.96 21.35 9.90
CA SER A 40 -3.56 22.56 9.30
C SER A 40 -3.50 22.61 7.77
N ASP A 41 -2.70 21.75 7.13
CA ASP A 41 -2.66 21.61 5.67
C ASP A 41 -3.68 20.58 5.15
N ILE A 42 -4.35 19.84 6.04
CA ILE A 42 -5.33 18.81 5.68
C ILE A 42 -6.72 19.45 5.53
N ASP A 43 -7.27 19.37 4.32
CA ASP A 43 -8.59 19.88 3.98
C ASP A 43 -9.60 18.71 3.89
N ALA A 44 -10.55 18.68 4.82
CA ALA A 44 -11.58 17.65 4.89
C ALA A 44 -12.50 17.63 3.66
N ALA A 45 -12.82 18.81 3.08
CA ALA A 45 -13.69 18.88 1.92
C ALA A 45 -12.98 18.32 0.68
N TYR A 46 -11.69 18.63 0.52
CA TYR A 46 -10.87 18.06 -0.55
C TYR A 46 -10.78 16.52 -0.46
N LEU A 47 -10.64 15.97 0.75
CA LEU A 47 -10.61 14.52 0.95
C LEU A 47 -11.95 13.87 0.62
N ALA A 48 -13.08 14.50 0.95
CA ALA A 48 -14.42 13.99 0.68
C ALA A 48 -14.74 13.88 -0.83
N GLU A 49 -14.02 14.60 -1.69
CA GLU A 49 -14.14 14.47 -3.16
C GLU A 49 -13.44 13.21 -3.69
N ALA A 50 -12.55 12.60 -2.91
CA ALA A 50 -11.82 11.39 -3.30
C ALA A 50 -12.62 10.12 -2.97
N ARG A 51 -12.51 9.12 -3.86
CA ARG A 51 -13.04 7.77 -3.60
C ARG A 51 -12.15 6.97 -2.64
N VAL A 52 -10.84 7.24 -2.66
CA VAL A 52 -9.82 6.52 -1.88
C VAL A 52 -8.77 7.52 -1.39
N LEU A 53 -8.38 7.37 -0.12
CA LEU A 53 -7.17 7.93 0.48
C LEU A 53 -6.16 6.80 0.67
N GLN A 54 -5.04 6.84 -0.06
CA GLN A 54 -3.90 5.96 0.21
C GLN A 54 -2.90 6.66 1.13
N VAL A 55 -2.53 6.01 2.22
CA VAL A 55 -1.52 6.46 3.19
C VAL A 55 -0.34 5.49 3.14
N SER A 56 0.87 6.01 2.90
CA SER A 56 2.10 5.25 3.14
C SER A 56 2.46 5.35 4.62
N GLY A 57 2.82 4.23 5.22
CA GLY A 57 3.24 4.17 6.62
C GLY A 57 4.47 5.00 6.94
N THR A 58 5.34 5.28 5.95
CA THR A 58 6.47 6.19 6.15
C THR A 58 6.00 7.62 6.52
N ALA A 59 4.81 8.06 6.11
CA ALA A 59 4.26 9.36 6.53
C ALA A 59 4.00 9.45 8.05
N LEU A 60 3.88 8.30 8.73
CA LEU A 60 3.65 8.22 10.16
C LEU A 60 4.93 8.30 10.98
N CYS A 61 6.12 8.30 10.36
CA CYS A 61 7.36 8.15 11.10
C CYS A 61 7.71 9.36 11.98
N MET A 62 7.24 10.56 11.63
CA MET A 62 7.65 11.81 12.29
C MET A 62 6.55 12.87 12.30
N SER A 63 6.45 13.62 13.41
CA SER A 63 5.62 14.83 13.50
C SER A 63 6.26 16.00 12.74
N PRO A 64 5.48 16.88 12.08
CA PRO A 64 4.02 16.96 12.11
C PRO A 64 3.28 16.07 11.09
N SER A 65 3.99 15.40 10.18
CA SER A 65 3.38 14.59 9.10
C SER A 65 2.55 13.44 9.64
N ARG A 66 3.00 12.80 10.73
CA ARG A 66 2.26 11.76 11.44
C ARG A 66 0.86 12.21 11.84
N GLU A 67 0.73 13.35 12.51
CA GLU A 67 -0.58 13.85 12.95
C GLU A 67 -1.43 14.28 11.75
N ALA A 68 -0.79 14.81 10.70
CA ALA A 68 -1.48 15.16 9.46
C ALA A 68 -2.07 13.92 8.76
N ALA A 69 -1.31 12.83 8.67
CA ALA A 69 -1.76 11.57 8.09
C ALA A 69 -2.91 10.95 8.91
N LEU A 70 -2.78 10.89 10.23
CA LEU A 70 -3.86 10.38 11.09
C LEU A 70 -5.13 11.23 11.00
N LEU A 71 -5.01 12.57 10.93
CA LEU A 71 -6.15 13.46 10.72
C LEU A 71 -6.81 13.23 9.35
N ALA A 72 -6.02 13.02 8.30
CA ALA A 72 -6.53 12.71 6.97
C ALA A 72 -7.32 11.39 6.96
N MET A 73 -6.81 10.34 7.62
CA MET A 73 -7.51 9.07 7.76
C MET A 73 -8.84 9.23 8.52
N GLU A 74 -8.85 10.00 9.61
CA GLU A 74 -10.07 10.30 10.36
C GLU A 74 -11.12 11.04 9.50
N TYR A 75 -10.69 12.05 8.74
CA TYR A 75 -11.58 12.76 7.83
C TYR A 75 -12.07 11.88 6.69
N ALA A 76 -11.23 11.02 6.12
CA ALA A 76 -11.64 10.09 5.08
C ALA A 76 -12.74 9.15 5.60
N LYS A 77 -12.53 8.49 6.76
CA LYS A 77 -13.55 7.63 7.37
C LYS A 77 -14.87 8.35 7.64
N ARG A 78 -14.83 9.58 8.16
CA ARG A 78 -16.04 10.37 8.45
C ARG A 78 -16.85 10.73 7.19
N ASN A 79 -16.19 10.85 6.05
CA ASN A 79 -16.83 11.21 4.78
C ASN A 79 -17.13 10.00 3.89
N GLY A 80 -16.87 8.77 4.36
CA GLY A 80 -17.04 7.56 3.55
C GLY A 80 -15.98 7.39 2.46
N THR A 81 -14.89 8.15 2.50
CA THR A 81 -13.73 7.92 1.62
C THR A 81 -12.95 6.73 2.15
N ALA A 82 -12.72 5.74 1.30
CA ALA A 82 -12.01 4.52 1.68
C ALA A 82 -10.56 4.81 2.05
N VAL A 83 -10.06 4.16 3.11
CA VAL A 83 -8.69 4.33 3.60
C VAL A 83 -7.87 3.09 3.29
N VAL A 84 -6.81 3.26 2.51
CA VAL A 84 -5.83 2.22 2.18
C VAL A 84 -4.52 2.55 2.85
N LEU A 85 -4.03 1.68 3.74
CA LEU A 85 -2.70 1.77 4.32
C LEU A 85 -1.75 0.85 3.55
N ASP A 86 -0.75 1.44 2.89
CA ASP A 86 0.44 0.71 2.48
C ASP A 86 1.47 0.82 3.60
N MET A 87 1.86 -0.31 4.18
CA MET A 87 2.75 -0.33 5.33
C MET A 87 4.07 0.37 5.01
N ASP A 88 4.64 0.23 3.81
CA ASP A 88 5.87 0.90 3.34
C ASP A 88 6.87 1.19 4.47
N TYR A 89 7.28 0.12 5.19
CA TYR A 89 8.06 0.24 6.41
C TYR A 89 9.53 0.49 6.09
N ARG A 90 10.09 1.51 6.75
CA ARG A 90 11.51 1.88 6.66
C ARG A 90 12.07 2.00 8.06
N ALA A 91 12.69 0.94 8.58
CA ALA A 91 13.22 0.93 9.95
C ALA A 91 14.08 2.16 10.30
N TYR A 92 14.94 2.59 9.37
CA TYR A 92 15.82 3.77 9.56
C TYR A 92 15.09 5.13 9.62
N SER A 93 13.81 5.19 9.27
CA SER A 93 13.00 6.41 9.39
C SER A 93 12.31 6.54 10.75
N TRP A 94 12.29 5.46 11.53
CA TRP A 94 11.64 5.40 12.84
C TRP A 94 12.65 5.54 13.97
N GLU A 95 12.23 6.17 15.07
CA GLU A 95 13.04 6.29 16.27
C GLU A 95 13.25 4.93 16.97
N SER A 96 12.21 4.09 16.95
CA SER A 96 12.28 2.73 17.52
C SER A 96 11.21 1.82 16.89
N GLN A 97 11.36 0.51 17.10
CA GLN A 97 10.40 -0.50 16.64
C GLN A 97 9.09 -0.44 17.45
N GLU A 98 9.16 -0.09 18.73
CA GLU A 98 7.98 0.19 19.56
C GLU A 98 7.17 1.34 18.95
N ALA A 99 7.83 2.44 18.59
CA ALA A 99 7.16 3.60 18.03
C ALA A 99 6.47 3.25 16.71
N SER A 100 7.15 2.54 15.80
CA SER A 100 6.53 2.09 14.56
C SER A 100 5.31 1.21 14.84
N ALA A 101 5.44 0.18 15.67
CA ALA A 101 4.36 -0.73 16.01
C ALA A 101 3.10 -0.01 16.56
N ILE A 102 3.27 0.97 17.45
CA ILE A 102 2.16 1.77 17.99
C ILE A 102 1.39 2.48 16.87
N TYR A 103 2.10 3.23 16.02
CA TYR A 103 1.46 4.08 15.02
C TYR A 103 0.94 3.28 13.81
N TYR A 104 1.63 2.22 13.42
CA TYR A 104 1.12 1.27 12.44
C TYR A 104 -0.15 0.58 12.94
N GLY A 105 -0.18 0.12 14.20
CA GLY A 105 -1.38 -0.48 14.78
C GLY A 105 -2.56 0.50 14.83
N LEU A 106 -2.31 1.78 15.14
CA LEU A 106 -3.33 2.84 15.08
C LEU A 106 -3.86 3.04 13.65
N ALA A 107 -2.96 3.24 12.69
CA ALA A 107 -3.33 3.45 11.29
C ALA A 107 -4.05 2.24 10.69
N ALA A 108 -3.59 1.02 10.98
CA ALA A 108 -4.21 -0.22 10.53
C ALA A 108 -5.68 -0.32 10.97
N ARG A 109 -5.99 -0.01 12.24
CA ARG A 109 -7.39 0.03 12.74
C ARG A 109 -8.24 1.12 12.09
N MET A 110 -7.61 2.16 11.53
CA MET A 110 -8.29 3.22 10.79
C MET A 110 -8.48 2.86 9.31
N SER A 111 -7.96 1.74 8.82
CA SER A 111 -7.90 1.41 7.39
C SER A 111 -8.93 0.37 6.99
N ASP A 112 -9.50 0.55 5.79
CA ASP A 112 -10.39 -0.41 5.13
C ASP A 112 -9.58 -1.47 4.36
N VAL A 113 -8.41 -1.09 3.85
CA VAL A 113 -7.45 -2.00 3.20
C VAL A 113 -6.07 -1.81 3.82
N ILE A 114 -5.41 -2.92 4.18
CA ILE A 114 -4.02 -2.94 4.65
C ILE A 114 -3.19 -3.74 3.65
N ILE A 115 -2.10 -3.15 3.17
CA ILE A 115 -1.16 -3.77 2.23
C ILE A 115 0.21 -3.77 2.87
N GLY A 116 0.84 -4.93 2.98
CA GLY A 116 2.20 -5.04 3.51
C GLY A 116 2.90 -6.31 3.05
N ASN A 117 4.20 -6.43 3.30
CA ASN A 117 4.96 -7.65 3.16
C ASN A 117 5.12 -8.37 4.52
N ARG A 118 5.65 -9.60 4.53
CA ARG A 118 5.88 -10.37 5.76
C ARG A 118 6.62 -9.58 6.84
N GLU A 119 7.73 -8.93 6.49
CA GLU A 119 8.54 -8.14 7.43
C GLU A 119 7.76 -6.93 8.00
N GLU A 120 6.91 -6.31 7.20
CA GLU A 120 6.03 -5.22 7.61
C GLU A 120 4.93 -5.67 8.58
N PHE A 121 4.39 -6.87 8.42
CA PHE A 121 3.41 -7.43 9.36
C PHE A 121 4.05 -7.86 10.68
N GLU A 122 5.33 -8.24 10.69
CA GLU A 122 6.07 -8.44 11.95
C GLU A 122 6.19 -7.16 12.78
N VAL A 123 6.14 -5.97 12.16
CA VAL A 123 6.08 -4.69 12.90
C VAL A 123 4.76 -4.55 13.65
N LEU A 124 3.64 -5.01 13.07
CA LEU A 124 2.33 -4.94 13.74
C LEU A 124 2.27 -5.87 14.96
N LYS A 125 2.86 -7.06 14.85
CA LYS A 125 2.90 -8.06 15.92
C LYS A 125 3.85 -7.71 17.07
N TYR A 126 4.70 -6.70 16.89
CA TYR A 126 5.76 -6.39 17.84
C TYR A 126 5.26 -6.11 19.27
N LEU A 127 4.03 -5.61 19.41
CA LEU A 127 3.40 -5.31 20.71
C LEU A 127 2.32 -6.33 21.11
N ASP A 128 2.08 -7.33 20.27
CA ASP A 128 1.06 -8.35 20.51
C ASP A 128 1.61 -9.51 21.36
N GLU A 129 0.71 -10.40 21.79
CA GLU A 129 1.11 -11.58 22.57
C GLU A 129 2.00 -12.52 21.74
N ALA A 130 3.05 -13.05 22.36
CA ALA A 130 3.98 -13.94 21.70
C ALA A 130 3.27 -15.20 21.17
N GLY A 131 3.47 -15.50 19.89
CA GLY A 131 2.91 -16.69 19.23
C GLY A 131 1.61 -16.46 18.47
N GLU A 132 1.16 -15.21 18.31
CA GLU A 132 0.05 -14.89 17.42
C GLU A 132 0.35 -15.26 15.96
N THR A 133 -0.58 -15.97 15.30
CA THR A 133 -0.48 -16.32 13.87
C THR A 133 -0.94 -15.16 12.98
N ASP A 134 -0.58 -15.19 11.70
CA ASP A 134 -1.05 -14.21 10.71
C ASP A 134 -2.58 -14.17 10.67
N GLU A 135 -3.25 -15.31 10.70
CA GLU A 135 -4.70 -15.42 10.68
C GLU A 135 -5.35 -14.75 11.90
N GLN A 136 -4.76 -14.89 13.08
CA GLN A 136 -5.29 -14.29 14.31
C GLN A 136 -5.16 -12.76 14.27
N MET A 137 -3.99 -12.26 13.90
CA MET A 137 -3.74 -10.83 13.71
C MET A 137 -4.69 -10.23 12.66
N VAL A 138 -4.80 -10.88 11.50
CA VAL A 138 -5.71 -10.45 10.42
C VAL A 138 -7.15 -10.44 10.89
N GLN A 139 -7.60 -11.47 11.61
CA GLN A 139 -8.97 -11.54 12.10
C GLN A 139 -9.30 -10.36 13.03
N ARG A 140 -8.36 -9.92 13.89
CA ARG A 140 -8.54 -8.72 14.72
C ARG A 140 -8.80 -7.47 13.89
N PHE A 141 -8.13 -7.30 12.76
CA PHE A 141 -8.37 -6.16 11.86
C PHE A 141 -9.72 -6.27 11.15
N LEU A 142 -10.07 -7.46 10.65
CA LEU A 142 -11.35 -7.71 9.99
C LEU A 142 -12.55 -7.46 10.92
N ASP A 143 -12.45 -7.94 12.16
CA ASP A 143 -13.44 -7.71 13.23
C ASP A 143 -13.51 -6.21 13.61
N GLY A 144 -12.39 -5.50 13.50
CA GLY A 144 -12.26 -4.06 13.72
C GLY A 144 -12.80 -3.18 12.59
N GLY A 145 -13.30 -3.77 11.50
CA GLY A 145 -13.89 -3.05 10.37
C GLY A 145 -12.99 -2.91 9.14
N THR A 146 -11.75 -3.40 9.18
CA THR A 146 -10.95 -3.55 7.95
C THR A 146 -11.66 -4.56 7.03
N GLN A 147 -11.69 -4.29 5.73
CA GLN A 147 -12.34 -5.14 4.74
C GLN A 147 -11.35 -6.11 4.09
N VAL A 148 -10.12 -5.67 3.87
CA VAL A 148 -9.08 -6.44 3.16
C VAL A 148 -7.72 -6.29 3.84
N VAL A 149 -7.02 -7.41 3.98
CA VAL A 149 -5.60 -7.44 4.36
C VAL A 149 -4.81 -8.24 3.34
N ILE A 150 -3.78 -7.63 2.75
CA ILE A 150 -2.93 -8.25 1.73
C ILE A 150 -1.50 -8.38 2.27
N ILE A 151 -1.05 -9.63 2.41
CA ILE A 151 0.30 -9.97 2.84
C ILE A 151 1.11 -10.45 1.62
N LYS A 152 2.06 -9.64 1.18
CA LYS A 152 3.00 -9.93 0.09
C LYS A 152 4.19 -10.74 0.60
N ASP A 153 4.65 -11.69 -0.21
CA ASP A 153 5.71 -12.64 0.16
C ASP A 153 6.71 -12.85 -0.99
N GLY A 154 7.03 -11.76 -1.70
CA GLY A 154 8.04 -11.75 -2.76
C GLY A 154 7.80 -12.82 -3.82
N GLU A 155 8.78 -13.73 -3.97
CA GLU A 155 8.72 -14.84 -4.93
C GLU A 155 7.68 -15.92 -4.60
N ASN A 156 7.15 -15.93 -3.38
CA ASN A 156 6.07 -16.82 -2.95
C ASN A 156 4.67 -16.27 -3.27
N GLY A 157 4.58 -15.07 -3.84
CA GLY A 157 3.31 -14.43 -4.22
C GLY A 157 2.71 -13.60 -3.08
N SER A 158 1.40 -13.73 -2.86
CA SER A 158 0.69 -13.03 -1.78
C SER A 158 -0.52 -13.81 -1.27
N VAL A 159 -0.93 -13.51 -0.04
CA VAL A 159 -2.17 -13.98 0.55
C VAL A 159 -3.08 -12.77 0.80
N THR A 160 -4.31 -12.85 0.34
CA THR A 160 -5.33 -11.81 0.54
C THR A 160 -6.43 -12.36 1.43
N TYR A 161 -6.68 -11.71 2.54
CA TYR A 161 -7.73 -12.02 3.49
C TYR A 161 -8.85 -10.99 3.40
N HIS A 162 -10.09 -11.45 3.48
CA HIS A 162 -11.29 -10.65 3.52
C HIS A 162 -12.34 -11.33 4.41
N ARG A 163 -13.51 -10.69 4.59
CA ARG A 163 -14.54 -11.18 5.51
C ARG A 163 -15.06 -12.59 5.23
N ASP A 164 -15.10 -13.00 3.96
CA ASP A 164 -15.66 -14.28 3.55
C ASP A 164 -14.61 -15.39 3.42
N GLY A 165 -13.33 -15.09 3.63
CA GLY A 165 -12.24 -16.05 3.53
C GLY A 165 -10.90 -15.43 3.13
N HIS A 166 -10.07 -16.24 2.49
CA HIS A 166 -8.80 -15.79 1.93
C HIS A 166 -8.50 -16.54 0.64
N PHE A 167 -7.67 -15.95 -0.20
CA PHE A 167 -7.12 -16.59 -1.39
C PHE A 167 -5.64 -16.24 -1.54
N THR A 168 -4.93 -17.06 -2.32
CA THR A 168 -3.52 -16.84 -2.66
C THR A 168 -3.38 -16.44 -4.11
N GLN A 169 -2.45 -15.53 -4.38
CA GLN A 169 -2.05 -15.14 -5.73
C GLN A 169 -0.58 -15.51 -5.92
N GLY A 170 -0.31 -16.37 -6.89
CA GLY A 170 1.06 -16.72 -7.29
C GLY A 170 1.78 -15.56 -7.99
N ILE A 171 3.03 -15.78 -8.37
CA ILE A 171 3.83 -14.77 -9.07
C ILE A 171 3.57 -14.77 -10.58
N PHE A 172 3.84 -13.63 -11.21
CA PHE A 172 4.10 -13.55 -12.66
C PHE A 172 5.61 -13.70 -12.89
N PRO A 173 6.10 -14.82 -13.43
CA PRO A 173 7.53 -15.09 -13.50
C PRO A 173 8.29 -14.09 -14.37
N VAL A 174 9.32 -13.46 -13.80
CA VAL A 174 10.18 -12.50 -14.50
C VAL A 174 11.62 -12.62 -14.00
N THR A 175 12.59 -12.18 -14.80
CA THR A 175 13.96 -11.96 -14.30
C THR A 175 14.03 -10.60 -13.60
N ALA A 176 14.08 -10.62 -12.27
CA ALA A 176 14.21 -9.40 -11.47
C ALA A 176 15.57 -8.72 -11.73
N LYS A 177 15.52 -7.43 -12.04
CA LYS A 177 16.70 -6.55 -12.22
C LYS A 177 16.89 -5.59 -11.06
N LYS A 178 15.84 -5.32 -10.28
CA LYS A 178 15.89 -4.47 -9.08
C LYS A 178 14.77 -4.85 -8.08
N PRO A 179 14.95 -4.54 -6.79
CA PRO A 179 13.96 -4.85 -5.75
C PRO A 179 13.02 -3.69 -5.40
N PHE A 180 13.28 -2.46 -5.87
CA PHE A 180 12.51 -1.27 -5.45
C PHE A 180 11.39 -0.93 -6.43
N GLY A 181 10.29 -0.32 -5.93
CA GLY A 181 9.14 0.13 -6.72
C GLY A 181 8.06 -0.93 -6.97
N ALA A 182 8.32 -2.19 -6.61
CA ALA A 182 7.35 -3.29 -6.75
C ALA A 182 6.10 -3.07 -5.89
N GLY A 183 6.29 -2.61 -4.64
CA GLY A 183 5.19 -2.33 -3.72
C GLY A 183 4.26 -1.23 -4.23
N ASP A 184 4.82 -0.11 -4.67
CA ASP A 184 4.05 1.01 -5.24
C ASP A 184 3.31 0.60 -6.52
N ALA A 185 3.96 -0.20 -7.39
CA ALA A 185 3.35 -0.71 -8.60
C ALA A 185 2.16 -1.63 -8.30
N PHE A 186 2.31 -2.48 -7.26
CA PHE A 186 1.25 -3.34 -6.76
C PHE A 186 0.07 -2.52 -6.23
N ALA A 187 0.32 -1.62 -5.27
CA ALA A 187 -0.73 -0.84 -4.62
C ALA A 187 -1.49 0.04 -5.64
N GLY A 188 -0.77 0.73 -6.53
CA GLY A 188 -1.38 1.55 -7.56
C GLY A 188 -2.30 0.76 -8.49
N ASN A 189 -1.87 -0.40 -8.98
CA ASN A 189 -2.65 -1.20 -9.92
C ASN A 189 -3.78 -2.01 -9.27
N LEU A 190 -3.61 -2.38 -7.99
CA LEU A 190 -4.72 -2.88 -7.16
C LEU A 190 -5.83 -1.83 -7.09
N LEU A 191 -5.50 -0.59 -6.73
CA LEU A 191 -6.50 0.48 -6.64
C LEU A 191 -7.14 0.79 -7.98
N VAL A 192 -6.37 0.78 -9.08
CA VAL A 192 -6.93 0.92 -10.44
C VAL A 192 -7.93 -0.19 -10.75
N GLY A 193 -7.61 -1.45 -10.41
CA GLY A 193 -8.52 -2.58 -10.60
C GLY A 193 -9.83 -2.39 -9.84
N LEU A 194 -9.74 -2.13 -8.54
CA LEU A 194 -10.90 -1.94 -7.69
C LEU A 194 -11.74 -0.71 -8.11
N LEU A 195 -11.10 0.42 -8.40
CA LEU A 195 -11.78 1.65 -8.85
C LEU A 195 -12.51 1.48 -10.19
N ARG A 196 -12.03 0.58 -11.06
CA ARG A 196 -12.64 0.24 -12.35
C ARG A 196 -13.65 -0.92 -12.26
N GLY A 197 -13.90 -1.44 -11.06
CA GLY A 197 -14.89 -2.48 -10.82
C GLY A 197 -14.43 -3.89 -11.22
N TYR A 198 -13.13 -4.17 -11.23
CA TYR A 198 -12.65 -5.55 -11.28
C TYR A 198 -12.91 -6.25 -9.92
N SER A 199 -12.90 -7.58 -9.92
CA SER A 199 -12.94 -8.36 -8.67
C SER A 199 -11.70 -8.08 -7.80
N LEU A 200 -11.77 -8.44 -6.51
CA LEU A 200 -10.62 -8.31 -5.62
C LEU A 200 -9.46 -9.20 -6.11
N GLU A 201 -9.77 -10.44 -6.51
CA GLU A 201 -8.83 -11.40 -7.09
C GLU A 201 -8.14 -10.83 -8.33
N ASP A 202 -8.90 -10.29 -9.29
CA ASP A 202 -8.34 -9.71 -10.52
C ASP A 202 -7.51 -8.45 -10.20
N SER A 203 -7.95 -7.63 -9.25
CA SER A 203 -7.22 -6.44 -8.84
C SER A 203 -5.89 -6.79 -8.15
N VAL A 204 -5.86 -7.84 -7.34
CA VAL A 204 -4.63 -8.39 -6.74
C VAL A 204 -3.71 -8.99 -7.80
N ALA A 205 -4.26 -9.66 -8.81
CA ALA A 205 -3.49 -10.15 -9.95
C ALA A 205 -2.90 -9.00 -10.79
N MET A 206 -3.67 -7.93 -11.03
CA MET A 206 -3.20 -6.71 -11.69
C MET A 206 -2.05 -6.06 -10.91
N GLY A 207 -2.17 -5.95 -9.58
CA GLY A 207 -1.09 -5.47 -8.72
C GLY A 207 0.16 -6.35 -8.82
N SER A 208 -0.01 -7.67 -8.76
CA SER A 208 1.09 -8.65 -8.87
C SER A 208 1.82 -8.58 -10.22
N ALA A 209 1.06 -8.47 -11.32
CA ALA A 209 1.61 -8.33 -12.66
C ALA A 209 2.37 -7.01 -12.82
N ALA A 210 1.82 -5.90 -12.31
CA ALA A 210 2.49 -4.61 -12.36
C ALA A 210 3.81 -4.60 -11.55
N ALA A 211 3.83 -5.25 -10.39
CA ALA A 211 5.03 -5.44 -9.60
C ALA A 211 6.10 -6.24 -10.37
N ALA A 212 5.70 -7.33 -11.02
CA ALA A 212 6.59 -8.15 -11.85
C ALA A 212 7.20 -7.35 -13.02
N ILE A 213 6.38 -6.59 -13.75
CA ILE A 213 6.88 -5.70 -14.81
C ILE A 213 7.87 -4.70 -14.23
N ASN A 214 7.53 -4.06 -13.10
CA ASN A 214 8.37 -3.03 -12.49
C ASN A 214 9.76 -3.55 -12.10
N VAL A 215 9.85 -4.73 -11.47
CA VAL A 215 11.14 -5.34 -11.09
C VAL A 215 11.94 -5.86 -12.27
N SER A 216 11.30 -6.17 -13.41
CA SER A 216 11.97 -6.62 -14.63
C SER A 216 12.68 -5.48 -15.42
N ARG A 217 12.41 -4.23 -15.05
CA ARG A 217 12.92 -3.01 -15.68
C ARG A 217 13.98 -2.33 -14.78
N THR A 218 14.73 -1.39 -15.34
CA THR A 218 15.91 -0.78 -14.66
C THR A 218 15.62 0.53 -13.93
N SER A 219 14.49 1.19 -14.15
CA SER A 219 14.11 2.48 -13.54
C SER A 219 12.94 2.34 -12.55
N CYS A 220 12.73 3.25 -11.59
CA CYS A 220 11.66 3.09 -10.59
C CYS A 220 10.26 3.48 -11.11
N SER A 221 9.98 4.78 -11.25
CA SER A 221 8.67 5.30 -11.68
C SER A 221 8.43 5.14 -13.19
N GLU A 222 9.47 5.31 -14.00
CA GLU A 222 9.40 5.09 -15.46
C GLU A 222 9.15 3.62 -15.83
N ALA A 223 9.36 2.70 -14.90
CA ALA A 223 9.05 1.28 -15.09
C ALA A 223 7.60 0.90 -14.77
N MET A 224 6.78 1.84 -14.29
CA MET A 224 5.35 1.59 -14.10
C MET A 224 4.72 1.22 -15.45
N PRO A 225 4.00 0.10 -15.54
CA PRO A 225 3.36 -0.27 -16.80
C PRO A 225 2.25 0.71 -17.14
N THR A 226 2.10 0.98 -18.43
CA THR A 226 0.85 1.51 -18.96
C THR A 226 -0.25 0.46 -18.89
N HIS A 227 -1.51 0.88 -19.06
CA HIS A 227 -2.64 -0.04 -19.08
C HIS A 227 -2.48 -1.15 -20.14
N ASP A 228 -2.09 -0.77 -21.37
CA ASP A 228 -1.95 -1.73 -22.47
C ASP A 228 -0.79 -2.70 -22.22
N GLU A 229 0.34 -2.21 -21.68
CA GLU A 229 1.47 -3.08 -21.30
C GLU A 229 1.09 -4.08 -20.21
N LEU A 230 0.34 -3.64 -19.20
CA LEU A 230 -0.11 -4.51 -18.10
C LEU A 230 -1.00 -5.64 -18.64
N PHE A 231 -2.01 -5.29 -19.44
CA PHE A 231 -2.96 -6.27 -19.96
C PHE A 231 -2.33 -7.20 -21.00
N GLY A 232 -1.42 -6.68 -21.83
CA GLY A 232 -0.62 -7.49 -22.74
C GLY A 232 0.22 -8.52 -21.98
N PHE A 233 0.94 -8.08 -20.95
CA PHE A 233 1.75 -8.97 -20.10
C PHE A 233 0.89 -10.02 -19.37
N MET A 234 -0.25 -9.63 -18.79
CA MET A 234 -1.15 -10.58 -18.14
C MET A 234 -1.66 -11.63 -19.14
N ALA A 235 -2.00 -11.23 -20.36
CA ALA A 235 -2.45 -12.14 -21.41
C ALA A 235 -1.34 -13.12 -21.88
N GLU A 236 -0.08 -12.67 -21.96
CA GLU A 236 1.08 -13.53 -22.23
C GLU A 236 1.30 -14.59 -21.13
N HIS A 237 0.79 -14.33 -19.93
CA HIS A 237 0.79 -15.23 -18.78
C HIS A 237 -0.56 -15.94 -18.58
N ASP A 238 -1.37 -16.07 -19.63
CA ASP A 238 -2.67 -16.75 -19.64
C ASP A 238 -3.68 -16.21 -18.61
N PHE A 239 -3.53 -14.95 -18.18
CA PHE A 239 -4.42 -14.29 -17.24
C PHE A 239 -5.22 -13.18 -17.94
N GLN A 240 -6.54 -13.23 -17.87
CA GLN A 240 -7.42 -12.20 -18.41
C GLN A 240 -8.38 -11.68 -17.33
N PRO A 241 -8.13 -10.47 -16.78
CA PRO A 241 -9.02 -9.90 -15.77
C PRO A 241 -10.37 -9.58 -16.41
N GLN A 242 -11.44 -9.93 -15.72
CA GLN A 242 -12.81 -9.68 -16.17
C GLN A 242 -13.43 -8.59 -15.31
N PRO A 243 -14.02 -7.53 -15.89
CA PRO A 243 -14.80 -6.58 -15.11
C PRO A 243 -15.89 -7.33 -14.35
N ALA A 244 -16.11 -7.00 -13.07
CA ALA A 244 -17.18 -7.62 -12.31
C ALA A 244 -18.52 -7.33 -13.01
N THR A 245 -19.25 -8.38 -13.38
CA THR A 245 -20.60 -8.23 -13.92
C THR A 245 -21.51 -7.63 -12.84
N SER A 246 -22.50 -6.82 -13.23
CA SER A 246 -23.46 -6.21 -12.28
C SER A 246 -24.16 -7.20 -11.33
N SER A 247 -24.19 -8.49 -11.65
CA SER A 247 -24.68 -9.59 -10.80
C SER A 247 -23.65 -10.20 -9.85
N SER A 248 -22.36 -9.96 -10.07
CA SER A 248 -21.24 -10.36 -9.19
C SER A 248 -20.73 -9.20 -8.33
N ILE A 249 -21.23 -7.98 -8.57
CA ILE A 249 -21.21 -6.91 -7.57
C ILE A 249 -22.26 -7.29 -6.52
N GLY A 250 -21.99 -8.34 -5.75
CA GLY A 250 -22.62 -8.45 -4.44
C GLY A 250 -22.28 -7.19 -3.65
N GLU A 251 -23.04 -6.91 -2.59
CA GLU A 251 -22.65 -5.98 -1.51
C GLU A 251 -21.32 -6.40 -0.80
N GLY A 252 -20.49 -7.21 -1.45
CA GLY A 252 -19.20 -7.68 -0.98
C GLY A 252 -18.08 -6.68 -1.22
N VAL A 253 -16.92 -7.09 -0.75
CA VAL A 253 -15.67 -6.36 -0.54
C VAL A 253 -15.34 -5.28 -1.59
N SER A 254 -15.52 -5.50 -2.90
CA SER A 254 -15.25 -4.47 -3.93
C SER A 254 -16.22 -3.27 -3.85
N GLY A 255 -17.51 -3.53 -3.64
CA GLY A 255 -18.52 -2.49 -3.38
C GLY A 255 -18.44 -1.92 -1.97
N ALA A 256 -18.02 -2.72 -0.98
CA ALA A 256 -17.83 -2.23 0.39
C ALA A 256 -16.55 -1.40 0.58
N VAL A 257 -15.56 -1.55 -0.31
CA VAL A 257 -14.26 -0.86 -0.21
C VAL A 257 -14.19 0.41 -1.04
N ILE A 258 -14.89 0.56 -2.19
CA ILE A 258 -14.74 1.76 -3.04
C ILE A 258 -16.06 2.30 -3.66
N CYS A 259 -17.23 1.85 -3.21
CA CYS A 259 -18.52 2.46 -3.58
C CYS A 259 -19.11 3.28 -2.44
#